data_AF-A0A3D5J546-F1
#
_entry.id   AF-A0A3D5J546-F1
#
_cell.length_a   1.000
_cell.length_b   1.000
_cell.length_c   1.000
_cell.angle_alpha   90.00
_cell.angle_beta   90.00
_cell.angle_gamma   90.00
#
_symmetry.space_group_name_H-M   'P 1'
#
loop_
_entity.id
_entity.type
_entity.pdbx_description
1 polymer ?
#
loop_
_entity_poly.entity_id
_entity_poly.type
_entity_poly.pdbx_seq_one_letter_code
_entity_poly.pdbx_strand_id
1 'polypeptide(L)' 'HTSTFKGKNLTTTNAKLIAEGRSKNEISVTDNLSIIAEDRSETTIFNTPKIEIEKFTGEAILKKAEF' A
#
# COMPACT_ATOMS: atom_id res chain seq x y z
N HIS A 1 -1.28 15.39 11.17
CA HIS A 1 -2.11 14.20 11.43
C HIS A 1 -1.37 12.98 10.89
N THR A 2 -1.46 11.81 11.54
CA THR A 2 -0.77 10.58 11.12
C THR A 2 -1.76 9.43 11.10
N SER A 3 -1.73 8.61 10.06
CA SER A 3 -2.67 7.50 9.87
C SER A 3 -1.94 6.17 9.75
N THR A 4 -2.51 5.10 10.31
CA THR A 4 -1.95 3.74 10.23
C THR A 4 -3.05 2.76 9.84
N PHE A 5 -2.83 2.04 8.74
CA PHE A 5 -3.71 0.96 8.25
C PHE A 5 -3.02 -0.40 8.40
N LYS A 6 -3.68 -1.35 9.06
CA LYS A 6 -3.17 -2.71 9.31
C LYS A 6 -4.09 -3.78 8.69
N GLY A 7 -3.86 -4.10 7.43
CA GLY A 7 -4.59 -5.11 6.65
C GLY A 7 -3.82 -6.41 6.40
N LYS A 8 -2.71 -6.67 7.10
CA LYS A 8 -1.85 -7.85 6.83
C LYS A 8 -2.53 -9.22 6.95
N ASN A 9 -3.54 -9.35 7.82
CA ASN A 9 -4.31 -10.59 8.01
C ASN A 9 -5.56 -10.66 7.13
N LEU A 10 -5.84 -9.61 6.34
CA LEU A 10 -6.96 -9.55 5.42
C LEU A 10 -6.41 -9.71 4.00
N THR A 11 -6.34 -10.96 3.56
CA THR A 11 -5.93 -11.26 2.18
C THR A 11 -7.09 -10.93 1.24
N THR A 12 -6.86 -10.02 0.32
CA THR A 12 -7.81 -9.67 -0.75
C THR A 12 -7.24 -10.01 -2.11
N THR A 13 -8.10 -10.36 -3.06
CA THR A 13 -7.67 -10.64 -4.44
C THR A 13 -7.29 -9.35 -5.16
N ASN A 14 -8.13 -8.32 -5.02
CA ASN A 14 -7.93 -7.02 -5.66
C ASN A 14 -8.09 -5.90 -4.61
N ALA A 15 -7.27 -4.86 -4.69
CA ALA A 15 -7.34 -3.73 -3.77
C ALA A 15 -7.01 -2.40 -4.44
N LYS A 16 -7.63 -1.33 -3.94
CA LYS A 16 -7.22 0.05 -4.19
C LYS A 16 -6.81 0.70 -2.87
N LEU A 17 -5.57 1.18 -2.79
CA LEU A 17 -5.02 1.85 -1.63
C LEU A 17 -4.81 3.33 -1.94
N ILE A 18 -5.34 4.20 -1.08
CA ILE A 18 -5.09 5.64 -1.13
C ILE A 18 -4.27 6.00 0.12
N ALA A 19 -2.98 6.25 -0.09
CA ALA A 19 -2.00 6.54 0.93
C ALA A 19 -1.58 8.02 0.85
N GLU A 20 -2.33 8.87 1.53
CA GLU A 20 -2.12 10.32 1.55
C GLU A 20 -1.53 10.79 2.90
N GLY A 21 -0.83 11.92 2.89
CA GLY A 21 -0.23 12.52 4.09
C GLY A 21 0.88 11.66 4.72
N ARG A 22 1.03 11.75 6.05
CA ARG A 22 1.93 10.85 6.82
C ARG A 22 1.21 9.55 7.16
N SER A 23 1.31 8.57 6.28
CA SER A 23 0.62 7.28 6.42
C SER A 23 1.56 6.08 6.45
N LYS A 24 1.18 5.06 7.24
CA LYS A 24 1.81 3.74 7.25
C LYS A 24 0.76 2.67 6.96
N ASN A 25 0.95 1.90 5.90
CA ASN A 25 -0.03 0.97 5.38
C ASN A 25 0.56 -0.43 5.27
N GLU A 26 -0.18 -1.43 5.72
CA GLU A 26 0.15 -2.85 5.59
C GLU A 26 -1.01 -3.54 4.84
N ILE A 27 -0.76 -4.14 3.68
CA ILE A 27 -1.83 -4.74 2.85
C ILE A 27 -1.42 -6.07 2.23
N SER A 28 -2.30 -7.07 2.30
CA SER A 28 -2.10 -8.40 1.71
C SER A 28 -2.98 -8.56 0.47
N VAL A 29 -2.35 -8.57 -0.72
CA VAL A 29 -3.07 -8.62 -2.00
C VAL A 29 -2.46 -9.67 -2.92
N THR A 30 -3.26 -10.55 -3.52
CA THR A 30 -2.74 -11.66 -4.34
C THR A 30 -2.65 -11.35 -5.83
N ASP A 31 -3.62 -10.65 -6.41
CA ASP A 31 -3.68 -10.41 -7.86
C ASP A 31 -3.36 -8.98 -8.26
N ASN A 32 -4.20 -8.00 -7.89
CA ASN A 32 -4.04 -6.61 -8.37
C ASN A 32 -4.13 -5.59 -7.23
N LEU A 33 -3.11 -4.73 -7.12
CA LEU A 33 -3.07 -3.59 -6.23
C LEU A 33 -2.93 -2.30 -7.04
N SER A 34 -3.97 -1.46 -7.03
CA SER A 34 -3.87 -0.07 -7.50
C SER A 34 -3.55 0.84 -6.31
N ILE A 35 -2.53 1.68 -6.43
CA ILE A 35 -2.08 2.57 -5.35
C ILE A 35 -1.97 4.02 -5.80
N ILE A 36 -2.50 4.90 -4.96
CA ILE A 36 -2.24 6.34 -4.96
C ILE A 36 -1.37 6.63 -3.75
N ALA A 37 -0.15 7.09 -3.98
CA ALA A 37 0.80 7.42 -2.93
C ALA A 37 1.19 8.90 -3.01
N GLU A 38 0.87 9.64 -1.96
CA GLU A 38 1.03 11.10 -1.89
C GLU A 38 1.71 11.51 -0.58
N ASP A 39 2.41 12.64 -0.60
CA ASP A 39 3.16 13.19 0.53
C ASP A 39 4.20 12.21 1.11
N ARG A 40 4.02 11.73 2.35
CA ARG A 40 5.02 10.93 3.08
C ARG A 40 4.42 9.62 3.53
N SER A 41 4.23 8.71 2.59
CA SER A 41 3.55 7.43 2.79
C SER A 41 4.51 6.24 2.74
N GLU A 42 4.34 5.29 3.66
CA GLU A 42 5.00 3.98 3.59
C GLU A 42 3.94 2.88 3.44
N THR A 43 4.10 2.04 2.42
CA THR A 43 3.19 0.91 2.17
C THR A 43 3.98 -0.39 2.11
N THR A 44 3.64 -1.32 3.01
CA THR A 44 4.14 -2.69 3.03
C THR A 44 3.11 -3.61 2.38
N ILE A 45 3.54 -4.31 1.34
CA ILE A 45 2.72 -5.21 0.54
C ILE A 45 3.13 -6.65 0.87
N PHE A 46 2.14 -7.44 1.26
CA PHE A 46 2.26 -8.88 1.47
C PHE A 46 1.74 -9.62 0.24
N ASN A 47 2.40 -10.72 -0.12
CA ASN A 47 2.28 -11.45 -1.39
C ASN A 47 2.89 -10.70 -2.59
N THR A 48 2.59 -11.18 -3.80
CA THR A 48 3.21 -10.72 -5.05
C THR A 48 2.15 -10.32 -6.08
N PRO A 49 1.30 -9.31 -5.78
CA PRO A 49 0.31 -8.82 -6.73
C PRO A 49 0.99 -8.06 -7.87
N LYS A 50 0.28 -7.90 -8.99
CA LYS A 50 0.55 -6.85 -9.95
C LYS A 50 0.25 -5.50 -9.30
N ILE A 51 1.21 -4.58 -9.33
CA ILE A 51 1.07 -3.24 -8.74
C ILE A 51 0.89 -2.24 -9.86
N GLU A 52 -0.19 -1.47 -9.79
CA GLU A 52 -0.46 -0.31 -10.64
C GLU A 52 -0.38 0.97 -9.81
N ILE A 53 0.51 1.88 -10.18
CA ILE A 53 0.66 3.17 -9.50
C ILE A 53 -0.15 4.20 -10.29
N GLU A 54 -1.30 4.60 -9.74
CA GLU A 54 -2.15 5.61 -10.36
C GLU A 54 -1.59 7.03 -10.15
N LYS A 55 -0.93 7.26 -9.01
CA LYS A 55 -0.30 8.55 -8.68
C LYS A 55 0.82 8.37 -7.66
N PHE A 56 1.93 9.07 -7.87
CA PHE A 56 3.12 9.02 -7.03
C PHE A 56 3.72 10.41 -6.86
N THR A 57 3.56 11.00 -5.68
CA THR A 57 4.03 12.37 -5.39
C THR A 57 4.60 12.48 -3.98
N GLY A 58 5.54 13.40 -3.77
CA GLY A 58 6.25 13.53 -2.49
C GLY A 58 7.31 12.43 -2.26
N GLU A 59 7.45 11.99 -1.01
CA GLU A 59 8.30 10.88 -0.55
C GLU A 59 7.46 9.65 -0.21
N ALA A 60 7.20 8.79 -1.19
CA ALA A 60 6.49 7.53 -0.99
C ALA A 60 7.43 6.32 -1.04
N ILE A 61 7.23 5.33 -0.16
CA ILE A 61 8.02 4.10 -0.11
C ILE A 61 7.12 2.87 -0.19
N LEU A 62 7.35 2.02 -1.18
CA LEU A 62 6.72 0.71 -1.29
C LEU A 62 7.72 -0.37 -0.88
N LYS A 63 7.31 -1.26 0.02
CA LYS A 63 8.12 -2.38 0.53
C LYS A 63 7.36 -3.68 0.30
N LYS A 64 8.04 -4.71 -0.19
CA LYS A 64 7.52 -6.08 -0.13
C LYS A 64 7.93 -6.71 1.21
N ALA A 65 7.01 -7.40 1.86
CA ALA A 65 7.29 -8.26 3.00
C ALA A 65 6.77 -9.68 2.73
N GLU A 66 7.51 -10.67 3.22
CA GLU A 66 7.11 -12.09 3.21
C GLU A 66 6.89 -12.53 4.66
N PHE A 67 5.93 -13.43 4.86
CA PHE A 67 5.65 -14.02 6.17
C PHE A 67 6.71 -15.07 6.54
#